data_AF-A0A403QNG9-F1
#
_entry.id   AF-A0A403QNG9-F1
#
_cell.length_a   1.000
_cell.length_b   1.000
_cell.length_c   1.000
_cell.angle_alpha   90.00
_cell.angle_beta   90.00
_cell.angle_gamma   90.00
#
_symmetry.space_group_name_H-M   'P 1'
#
loop_
_entity.id
_entity.type
_entity.pdbx_description
1 polymer ?
#
loop_
_entity_poly.entity_id
_entity_poly.type
_entity_poly.pdbx_seq_one_letter_code
_entity_poly.pdbx_strand_id
1 'polypeptide(L)'
;MRTRMVVINEKQGAVEVDCKIVNLVIEMNNSGFVTFASCQGHEFPVDIIKPYIAFRAPVEIVARLERNLREDIESLNGKLNWFWSIKASFNDKYELVYSLAPHKPFKFIHKYWRKSLEQDFQIIQLLLRARADVNGVSQKTVARNQQGCAIFSESFVPDNLYCDQVYGSSIFSVCKEFVHESFSVLMRSGREVLCWLIWTVKYGVVLPLMTMIIVVVFLFWQADMTPGQIMVREIENAKAGTGAGEFLVHKCPPPQTHPGRPELPVADLKNSEGCPVMVTDAAGYADQVNTSLRDWLANVWLILALMFTVPGVFRSFIRWRERF
;
A
#
# COMPACT_ATOMS: atom_id res chain seq x y z
N MET A 1 13.04 -17.72 3.39
CA MET A 1 14.37 -18.37 3.43
C MET A 1 15.43 -17.29 3.39
N ARG A 2 16.36 -17.28 4.34
CA ARG A 2 17.40 -16.26 4.50
C ARG A 2 18.67 -16.78 3.82
N THR A 3 18.92 -16.36 2.59
CA THR A 3 20.15 -16.71 1.86
C THR A 3 21.27 -15.80 2.32
N ARG A 4 22.35 -16.39 2.83
CA ARG A 4 23.51 -15.66 3.36
C ARG A 4 24.77 -16.13 2.64
N MET A 5 25.70 -15.21 2.38
CA MET A 5 26.98 -15.44 1.70
C MET A 5 28.13 -15.20 2.66
N VAL A 6 29.22 -15.94 2.53
CA VAL A 6 30.42 -15.71 3.35
C VAL A 6 31.40 -14.83 2.59
N VAL A 7 31.75 -13.67 3.15
CA VAL A 7 32.84 -12.82 2.69
C VAL A 7 34.05 -13.07 3.57
N ILE A 8 35.17 -13.52 2.99
CA ILE A 8 36.41 -13.74 3.71
C ILE A 8 37.17 -12.41 3.78
N ASN A 9 37.34 -11.87 4.98
CA ASN A 9 38.24 -10.75 5.22
C ASN A 9 39.52 -11.27 5.87
N GLU A 10 40.67 -11.00 5.26
CA GLU A 10 42.00 -11.43 5.71
C GLU A 10 42.30 -11.01 7.17
N LYS A 11 41.60 -9.98 7.70
CA LYS A 11 41.75 -9.51 9.08
C LYS A 11 40.66 -9.97 10.05
N GLN A 12 39.55 -10.55 9.58
CA GLN A 12 38.35 -10.83 10.40
C GLN A 12 37.75 -12.22 10.22
N GLY A 13 38.29 -13.06 9.34
CA GLY A 13 37.77 -14.40 9.06
C GLY A 13 36.55 -14.39 8.13
N ALA A 14 35.89 -15.54 8.02
CA ALA A 14 34.66 -15.73 7.24
C ALA A 14 33.48 -14.99 7.88
N VAL A 15 33.03 -13.89 7.27
CA VAL A 15 31.90 -13.08 7.74
C VAL A 15 30.66 -13.39 6.89
N GLU A 16 29.59 -13.81 7.54
CA GLU A 16 28.32 -14.08 6.88
C GLU A 16 27.56 -12.76 6.60
N VAL A 17 27.33 -12.45 5.33
CA VAL A 17 26.73 -11.24 4.78
C VAL A 17 25.46 -11.57 3.98
N ASP A 18 24.44 -10.73 4.14
CA ASP A 18 23.19 -10.87 3.40
C ASP A 18 23.35 -10.72 1.88
N CYS A 19 22.74 -11.61 1.09
CA CYS A 19 22.97 -11.71 -0.35
C CYS A 19 22.67 -10.43 -1.16
N LYS A 20 21.72 -9.59 -0.74
CA LYS A 20 21.35 -8.38 -1.51
C LYS A 20 22.28 -7.19 -1.29
N ILE A 21 23.00 -7.16 -0.16
CA ILE A 21 23.89 -6.05 0.19
C ILE A 21 25.38 -6.43 0.05
N VAL A 22 25.69 -7.72 -0.15
CA VAL A 22 27.05 -8.25 -0.20
C VAL A 22 27.96 -7.52 -1.19
N ASN A 23 27.47 -7.22 -2.40
CA ASN A 23 28.28 -6.53 -3.41
C ASN A 23 28.66 -5.11 -2.98
N LEU A 24 27.76 -4.41 -2.28
CA LEU A 24 28.08 -3.09 -1.72
C LEU A 24 29.10 -3.20 -0.58
N VAL A 25 28.98 -4.21 0.28
CA VAL A 25 29.94 -4.48 1.37
C VAL A 25 31.33 -4.77 0.81
N ILE A 26 31.43 -5.62 -0.22
CA ILE A 26 32.70 -5.92 -0.90
C ILE A 26 33.30 -4.65 -1.51
N GLU A 27 32.51 -3.86 -2.22
CA GLU A 27 32.98 -2.62 -2.85
C GLU A 27 33.47 -1.60 -1.81
N MET A 28 32.79 -1.49 -0.67
CA MET A 28 33.25 -0.67 0.45
C MET A 28 34.59 -1.16 0.99
N ASN A 29 34.76 -2.47 1.20
CA ASN A 29 36.04 -3.03 1.63
C ASN A 29 37.17 -2.72 0.64
N ASN A 30 36.91 -2.87 -0.66
CA ASN A 30 37.87 -2.53 -1.72
C ASN A 30 38.18 -1.03 -1.78
N SER A 31 37.26 -0.17 -1.34
CA SER A 31 37.39 1.29 -1.33
C SER A 31 38.10 1.86 -0.08
N GLY A 32 38.60 0.98 0.80
CA GLY A 32 39.34 1.34 2.01
C GLY A 32 38.49 1.49 3.28
N PHE A 33 37.25 1.00 3.27
CA PHE A 33 36.41 0.93 4.47
C PHE A 33 36.56 -0.45 5.12
N VAL A 34 36.71 -0.53 6.44
CA VAL A 34 36.74 -1.81 7.16
C VAL A 34 35.35 -2.09 7.72
N THR A 35 34.54 -2.82 6.97
CA THR A 35 33.18 -3.23 7.40
C THR A 35 33.25 -4.31 8.47
N PHE A 36 32.35 -4.24 9.46
CA PHE A 36 32.27 -5.24 10.55
C PHE A 36 30.86 -5.72 10.86
N ALA A 37 29.82 -4.99 10.42
CA ALA A 37 28.45 -5.46 10.47
C ALA A 37 27.65 -4.88 9.30
N SER A 38 26.67 -5.63 8.82
CA SER A 38 25.72 -5.12 7.83
C SER A 38 24.37 -5.83 7.97
N CYS A 39 23.33 -5.17 7.46
CA CYS A 39 22.01 -5.76 7.30
C CYS A 39 21.46 -5.29 5.96
N GLN A 40 20.86 -6.20 5.19
CA GLN A 40 20.17 -5.82 3.95
C GLN A 40 18.83 -5.10 4.20
N GLY A 41 18.40 -4.96 5.46
CA GLY A 41 17.04 -4.59 5.83
C GLY A 41 16.07 -5.74 5.56
N HIS A 42 15.02 -5.85 6.35
CA HIS A 42 14.01 -6.87 6.18
C HIS A 42 12.64 -6.34 6.62
N GLU A 43 11.58 -7.13 6.45
CA GLU A 43 10.19 -6.70 6.67
C GLU A 43 9.57 -5.85 5.56
N PHE A 44 8.23 -5.78 5.63
CA PHE A 44 7.39 -5.02 4.73
C PHE A 44 6.43 -4.17 5.57
N PRO A 45 6.35 -2.85 5.35
CA PRO A 45 7.09 -2.04 4.37
C PRO A 45 8.62 -2.01 4.61
N VAL A 46 9.41 -1.73 3.57
CA VAL A 46 10.89 -1.80 3.63
C VAL A 46 11.53 -0.68 4.48
N ASP A 47 10.70 0.24 4.96
CA ASP A 47 11.06 1.36 5.84
C ASP A 47 11.02 0.98 7.35
N ILE A 48 10.57 -0.23 7.71
CA ILE A 48 10.53 -0.70 9.11
C ILE A 48 11.94 -1.08 9.58
N ILE A 49 12.56 -2.11 8.97
CA ILE A 49 13.95 -2.48 9.25
C ILE A 49 14.80 -2.15 8.02
N LYS A 50 15.50 -1.02 8.11
CA LYS A 50 16.30 -0.46 7.03
C LYS A 50 17.65 -1.18 6.88
N PRO A 51 18.21 -1.21 5.66
CA PRO A 51 19.58 -1.66 5.48
C PRO A 51 20.55 -0.72 6.20
N TYR A 52 21.66 -1.29 6.66
CA TYR A 52 22.78 -0.51 7.17
C TYR A 52 24.10 -1.24 6.92
N ILE A 53 25.20 -0.48 6.89
CA ILE A 53 26.56 -1.01 6.90
C ILE A 53 27.35 -0.25 7.96
N ALA A 54 27.88 -0.97 8.95
CA ALA A 54 28.74 -0.44 9.99
C ALA A 54 30.21 -0.72 9.66
N PHE A 55 31.05 0.31 9.77
CA PHE A 55 32.44 0.26 9.31
C PHE A 55 33.36 1.23 10.08
N ARG A 56 34.67 1.01 9.90
CA ARG A 56 35.75 1.89 10.33
C ARG A 56 36.50 2.42 9.11
N ALA A 57 36.85 3.70 9.10
CA ALA A 57 37.67 4.32 8.06
C ALA A 57 38.23 5.67 8.55
N PRO A 58 39.32 6.18 7.94
CA PRO A 58 39.77 7.54 8.18
C PRO A 58 38.69 8.58 7.84
N VAL A 59 38.60 9.64 8.64
CA VAL A 59 37.57 10.69 8.54
C VAL A 59 37.51 11.28 7.13
N GLU A 60 38.65 11.40 6.46
CA GLU A 60 38.79 11.98 5.12
C GLU A 60 38.03 11.16 4.06
N ILE A 61 38.09 9.82 4.17
CA ILE A 61 37.39 8.93 3.26
C ILE A 61 35.89 8.98 3.52
N VAL A 62 35.50 9.03 4.79
CA VAL A 62 34.10 9.11 5.21
C VAL A 62 33.45 10.42 4.79
N ALA A 63 34.11 11.56 5.08
CA ALA A 63 33.62 12.88 4.73
C ALA A 63 33.42 13.04 3.22
N ARG A 64 34.29 12.42 2.42
CA ARG A 64 34.14 12.42 0.96
C ARG A 64 32.96 11.57 0.50
N LEU A 65 32.74 10.37 1.06
CA LEU A 65 31.57 9.57 0.73
C LEU A 65 30.27 10.32 1.10
N GLU A 66 30.21 10.91 2.30
CA GLU A 66 29.07 11.72 2.73
C GLU A 66 28.82 12.90 1.78
N ARG A 67 29.88 13.57 1.33
CA ARG A 67 29.78 14.64 0.30
C ARG A 67 29.17 14.11 -1.00
N ASN A 68 29.66 13.01 -1.53
CA ASN A 68 29.17 12.43 -2.78
C ASN A 68 27.68 12.03 -2.68
N LEU A 69 27.29 11.45 -1.54
CA LEU A 69 25.88 11.11 -1.28
C LEU A 69 25.02 12.37 -1.29
N ARG A 70 25.47 13.44 -0.64
CA ARG A 70 24.76 14.73 -0.60
C ARG A 70 24.68 15.41 -1.96
N GLU A 71 25.78 15.42 -2.73
CA GLU A 71 25.83 16.00 -4.06
C GLU A 71 24.91 15.28 -5.06
N ASP A 72 24.79 13.94 -4.99
CA ASP A 72 23.80 13.21 -5.80
C ASP A 72 22.38 13.66 -5.46
N ILE A 73 22.08 13.82 -4.18
CA ILE A 73 20.75 14.23 -3.68
C ILE A 73 20.41 15.67 -4.07
N GLU A 74 21.37 16.58 -4.03
CA GLU A 74 21.20 17.99 -4.38
C GLU A 74 21.20 18.22 -5.90
N SER A 75 21.68 17.25 -6.67
CA SER A 75 21.70 17.31 -8.14
C SER A 75 20.29 17.17 -8.73
N LEU A 76 20.01 17.99 -9.76
CA LEU A 76 18.81 17.84 -10.59
C LEU A 76 18.69 16.45 -11.23
N ASN A 77 19.82 15.77 -11.42
CA ASN A 77 19.91 14.44 -12.02
C ASN A 77 20.34 13.36 -11.02
N GLY A 78 20.07 13.56 -9.73
CA GLY A 78 20.32 12.59 -8.66
C GLY A 78 19.71 11.23 -8.95
N LYS A 79 20.47 10.16 -8.69
CA LYS A 79 20.06 8.78 -9.01
C LYS A 79 19.61 8.00 -7.78
N LEU A 80 19.91 8.49 -6.58
CA LEU A 80 19.47 7.87 -5.33
C LEU A 80 17.97 8.05 -5.11
N ASN A 81 17.31 6.97 -4.69
CA ASN A 81 15.89 6.93 -4.38
C ASN A 81 15.58 7.26 -2.92
N TRP A 82 16.59 7.12 -2.06
CA TRP A 82 16.56 7.38 -0.64
C TRP A 82 17.63 8.37 -0.23
N PHE A 83 17.35 9.14 0.82
CA PHE A 83 18.34 9.95 1.50
C PHE A 83 19.25 9.03 2.31
N TRP A 84 20.46 8.77 1.80
CA TRP A 84 21.50 8.02 2.50
C TRP A 84 22.41 8.96 3.28
N SER A 85 22.78 8.56 4.50
CA SER A 85 23.66 9.36 5.36
C SER A 85 24.56 8.49 6.22
N ILE A 86 25.71 9.02 6.58
CA ILE A 86 26.66 8.40 7.49
C ILE A 86 26.52 9.00 8.90
N LYS A 87 26.29 8.14 9.89
CA LYS A 87 26.27 8.52 11.31
C LYS A 87 27.54 8.05 12.00
N ALA A 88 28.17 8.95 12.76
CA ALA A 88 29.31 8.63 13.62
C ALA A 88 28.85 8.29 15.04
N SER A 89 29.52 7.34 15.69
CA SER A 89 29.30 6.95 17.08
C SER A 89 30.56 6.31 17.66
N PHE A 90 30.65 6.17 18.98
CA PHE A 90 31.68 5.38 19.63
C PHE A 90 31.15 3.96 19.93
N ASN A 91 31.97 2.94 19.71
CA ASN A 91 31.64 1.56 20.10
C ASN A 91 31.99 1.30 21.59
N ASP A 92 31.76 0.07 22.06
CA ASP A 92 32.05 -0.35 23.44
C ASP A 92 33.54 -0.28 23.82
N LYS A 93 34.43 -0.12 22.82
CA LYS A 93 35.88 0.07 23.00
C LYS A 93 36.29 1.55 22.89
N TYR A 94 35.33 2.47 22.87
CA TYR A 94 35.55 3.90 22.69
C TYR A 94 36.26 4.26 21.37
N GLU A 95 36.18 3.40 20.36
CA GLU A 95 36.68 3.69 19.01
C GLU A 95 35.61 4.40 18.18
N LEU A 96 36.01 5.38 17.38
CA LEU A 96 35.12 6.06 16.44
C LEU A 96 34.73 5.10 15.31
N VAL A 97 33.43 4.84 15.17
CA VAL A 97 32.84 3.99 14.14
C VAL A 97 31.73 4.73 13.39
N TYR A 98 31.42 4.24 12.19
CA TYR A 98 30.44 4.85 11.30
C TYR A 98 29.38 3.85 10.87
N SER A 99 28.19 4.36 10.57
CA SER A 99 27.08 3.59 10.00
C SER A 99 26.49 4.32 8.80
N LEU A 100 26.50 3.68 7.65
CA LEU A 100 25.80 4.11 6.44
C LEU A 100 24.40 3.51 6.43
N ALA A 101 23.36 4.34 6.39
CA ALA A 101 21.97 3.88 6.34
C ALA A 101 21.07 4.88 5.58
N PRO A 102 19.96 4.42 4.97
CA PRO A 102 18.96 5.30 4.41
C PRO A 102 18.10 5.87 5.54
N HIS A 103 17.63 7.10 5.38
CA HIS A 103 16.77 7.77 6.35
C HIS A 103 15.34 7.94 5.83
N LYS A 104 15.17 8.65 4.71
CA LYS A 104 13.85 8.99 4.16
C LYS A 104 13.84 8.76 2.65
N PRO A 105 12.80 8.13 2.09
CA PRO A 105 12.66 8.03 0.64
C PRO A 105 12.23 9.37 0.04
N PHE A 106 12.71 9.69 -1.16
CA PHE A 106 12.28 10.89 -1.88
C PHE A 106 10.84 10.78 -2.39
N LYS A 107 10.45 9.58 -2.83
CA LYS A 107 9.06 9.27 -3.21
C LYS A 107 8.45 8.37 -2.15
N PHE A 108 7.27 8.74 -1.65
CA PHE A 108 6.56 7.97 -0.63
C PHE A 108 6.39 6.48 -1.00
N ILE A 109 6.21 6.18 -2.28
CA ILE A 109 6.05 4.81 -2.79
C ILE A 109 7.28 3.91 -2.55
N HIS A 110 8.48 4.48 -2.45
CA HIS A 110 9.72 3.70 -2.25
C HIS A 110 9.71 2.94 -0.91
N LYS A 111 8.94 3.40 0.10
CA LYS A 111 8.72 2.68 1.36
C LYS A 111 8.20 1.25 1.19
N TYR A 112 7.54 0.96 0.07
CA TYR A 112 6.97 -0.35 -0.22
C TYR A 112 7.73 -1.08 -1.32
N TRP A 113 8.75 -0.46 -1.91
CA TRP A 113 9.41 -0.97 -3.11
C TRP A 113 10.86 -1.33 -2.82
N ARG A 114 11.11 -2.62 -2.55
CA ARG A 114 12.46 -3.14 -2.27
C ARG A 114 13.49 -2.79 -3.36
N LYS A 115 13.08 -2.79 -4.63
CA LYS A 115 13.98 -2.47 -5.75
C LYS A 115 14.56 -1.06 -5.67
N SER A 116 13.89 -0.12 -5.00
CA SER A 116 14.44 1.22 -4.79
C SER A 116 15.71 1.21 -3.93
N LEU A 117 15.77 0.37 -2.90
CA LEU A 117 16.97 0.18 -2.08
C LEU A 117 18.06 -0.59 -2.84
N GLU A 118 17.68 -1.63 -3.58
CA GLU A 118 18.62 -2.42 -4.39
C GLU A 118 19.28 -1.59 -5.50
N GLN A 119 18.53 -0.67 -6.12
CA GLN A 119 19.08 0.32 -7.05
C GLN A 119 20.08 1.23 -6.34
N ASP A 120 19.71 1.77 -5.18
CA ASP A 120 20.62 2.64 -4.41
C ASP A 120 21.92 1.92 -4.04
N PHE A 121 21.87 0.62 -3.71
CA PHE A 121 23.10 -0.16 -3.49
C PHE A 121 24.03 -0.15 -4.70
N GLN A 122 23.48 -0.21 -5.92
CA GLN A 122 24.26 -0.14 -7.16
C GLN A 122 24.80 1.27 -7.41
N ILE A 123 23.99 2.30 -7.17
CA ILE A 123 24.42 3.70 -7.32
C ILE A 123 25.55 4.02 -6.33
N ILE A 124 25.45 3.58 -5.08
CA ILE A 124 26.51 3.80 -4.09
C ILE A 124 27.80 3.07 -4.49
N GLN A 125 27.72 1.85 -5.05
CA GLN A 125 28.89 1.18 -5.62
C GLN A 125 29.53 2.01 -6.75
N LEU A 126 28.74 2.64 -7.61
CA LEU A 126 29.27 3.54 -8.65
C LEU A 126 29.90 4.80 -8.07
N LEU A 127 29.31 5.40 -7.04
CA LEU A 127 29.90 6.56 -6.33
C LEU A 127 31.23 6.22 -5.65
N LEU A 128 31.39 4.97 -5.20
CA LEU A 128 32.65 4.45 -4.69
C LEU A 128 33.67 4.22 -5.82
N ARG A 129 33.25 3.64 -6.95
CA ARG A 129 34.11 3.31 -8.11
C ARG A 129 34.56 4.48 -8.96
N ALA A 130 33.78 5.55 -9.05
CA ALA A 130 34.16 6.80 -9.73
C ALA A 130 35.49 7.38 -9.19
N ARG A 131 36.00 6.83 -8.09
CA ARG A 131 37.29 7.11 -7.46
C ARG A 131 38.47 6.27 -7.95
N ALA A 132 38.28 5.06 -8.47
CA ALA A 132 39.40 4.18 -8.84
C ALA A 132 40.22 4.78 -9.99
N ASP A 133 39.56 5.42 -10.96
CA ASP A 133 40.23 6.04 -12.12
C ASP A 133 40.98 7.32 -11.79
N VAL A 134 40.51 8.12 -10.82
CA VAL A 134 41.14 9.42 -10.50
C VAL A 134 42.42 9.25 -9.67
N ASN A 135 42.50 8.20 -8.84
CA ASN A 135 43.69 7.92 -8.02
C ASN A 135 44.67 6.89 -8.65
N GLY A 136 44.32 6.29 -9.81
CA GLY A 136 45.15 5.31 -10.52
C GLY A 136 46.35 5.88 -11.27
N VAL A 137 46.50 7.21 -11.36
CA VAL A 137 47.64 7.87 -12.04
C VAL A 137 48.74 8.32 -11.06
N SER A 138 48.57 8.16 -9.74
CA SER A 138 49.59 8.59 -8.78
C SER A 138 49.83 7.57 -7.66
N GLN A 139 50.30 6.37 -8.04
CA GLN A 139 51.05 5.48 -7.13
C GLN A 139 51.92 4.44 -7.87
N LYS A 140 52.43 4.77 -9.06
CA LYS A 140 53.48 3.99 -9.76
C LYS A 140 54.80 4.75 -9.85
N THR A 141 55.31 5.25 -8.72
CA THR A 141 56.74 5.56 -8.62
C THR A 141 57.22 5.36 -7.20
N VAL A 142 58.40 4.74 -7.08
CA VAL A 142 59.21 4.52 -5.87
C VAL A 142 58.92 3.24 -5.08
N ALA A 143 59.39 2.12 -5.64
CA ALA A 143 60.44 1.30 -5.02
C ALA A 143 60.94 0.27 -6.04
N ARG A 144 62.10 0.56 -6.66
CA ARG A 144 62.88 -0.41 -7.42
C ARG A 144 64.06 -0.85 -6.54
N ASN A 145 64.31 -2.15 -6.57
CA ASN A 145 65.46 -2.92 -6.08
C ASN A 145 65.55 -3.23 -4.57
N GLN A 146 65.34 -4.50 -4.21
CA GLN A 146 66.41 -5.52 -4.25
C GLN A 146 65.83 -6.95 -4.30
N GLN A 147 66.26 -7.68 -5.33
CA GLN A 147 66.61 -9.11 -5.39
C GLN A 147 65.63 -10.19 -4.91
N GLY A 148 65.16 -10.98 -5.90
CA GLY A 148 65.27 -12.44 -5.86
C GLY A 148 64.17 -13.21 -5.11
N CYS A 149 63.13 -13.63 -5.83
CA CYS A 149 62.82 -15.04 -6.09
C CYS A 149 61.48 -15.09 -6.85
N ALA A 150 61.46 -15.73 -8.01
CA ALA A 150 60.23 -16.02 -8.71
C ALA A 150 59.40 -17.01 -7.87
N ILE A 151 58.24 -16.56 -7.38
CA ILE A 151 57.07 -17.40 -7.18
C ILE A 151 55.89 -16.60 -7.74
N PHE A 152 55.46 -16.99 -8.93
CA PHE A 152 54.16 -16.61 -9.47
C PHE A 152 53.12 -17.29 -8.57
N SER A 153 52.49 -16.55 -7.67
CA SER A 153 51.24 -16.98 -7.06
C SER A 153 50.12 -16.24 -7.78
N GLU A 154 49.57 -16.88 -8.80
CA GLU A 154 48.22 -16.58 -9.28
C GLU A 154 47.31 -16.47 -8.06
N SER A 155 46.80 -15.28 -7.79
CA SER A 155 45.69 -15.10 -6.86
C SER A 155 44.46 -15.71 -7.52
N PHE A 156 44.29 -16.99 -7.23
CA PHE A 156 43.16 -17.85 -7.51
C PHE A 156 41.87 -17.11 -7.14
N VAL A 157 41.20 -16.55 -8.14
CA VAL A 157 39.79 -16.17 -8.05
C VAL A 157 39.03 -17.50 -8.02
N PRO A 158 38.30 -17.85 -6.95
CA PRO A 158 37.38 -18.97 -7.07
C PRO A 158 36.24 -18.52 -7.98
N ASP A 159 36.33 -18.95 -9.24
CA ASP A 159 35.22 -19.07 -10.17
C ASP A 159 34.18 -20.00 -9.53
N ASN A 160 33.30 -19.45 -8.68
CA ASN A 160 32.01 -20.03 -8.25
C ASN A 160 31.32 -19.09 -7.23
N LEU A 161 30.97 -17.88 -7.65
CA LEU A 161 29.96 -17.06 -6.97
C LEU A 161 28.85 -16.71 -7.99
N TYR A 162 28.05 -17.71 -8.35
CA TYR A 162 26.88 -17.54 -9.20
C TYR A 162 25.62 -17.75 -8.35
N CYS A 163 24.83 -16.69 -8.15
CA CYS A 163 23.40 -16.86 -7.91
C CYS A 163 22.75 -16.84 -9.29
N ASP A 164 22.27 -18.02 -9.72
CA ASP A 164 21.66 -18.32 -11.01
C ASP A 164 21.10 -17.13 -11.81
N GLN A 165 21.73 -16.88 -12.96
CA GLN A 165 21.04 -16.40 -14.15
C GLN A 165 20.15 -17.53 -14.69
N VAL A 166 18.84 -17.32 -14.71
CA VAL A 166 17.94 -18.04 -15.60
C VAL A 166 17.51 -17.08 -16.72
N TYR A 167 18.11 -17.32 -17.90
CA TYR A 167 17.63 -17.09 -19.27
C TYR A 167 16.67 -15.94 -19.59
N GLY A 168 17.09 -15.08 -20.54
CA GLY A 168 16.14 -14.26 -21.33
C GLY A 168 16.66 -12.98 -21.98
N SER A 169 17.97 -12.76 -22.11
CA SER A 169 18.53 -11.52 -22.67
C SER A 169 18.50 -11.50 -24.21
N SER A 170 17.35 -11.14 -24.79
CA SER A 170 17.28 -10.37 -26.05
C SER A 170 15.86 -9.83 -26.32
N ILE A 171 14.82 -10.57 -25.94
CA ILE A 171 13.41 -10.13 -26.08
C ILE A 171 12.96 -9.20 -24.92
N PHE A 172 13.68 -9.23 -23.79
CA PHE A 172 13.32 -8.46 -22.59
C PHE A 172 13.58 -6.95 -22.68
N SER A 173 14.43 -6.45 -23.59
CA SER A 173 14.70 -5.00 -23.66
C SER A 173 13.47 -4.22 -24.16
N VAL A 174 12.77 -4.74 -25.16
CA VAL A 174 11.55 -4.13 -25.70
C VAL A 174 10.34 -4.37 -24.77
N CYS A 175 10.33 -5.49 -24.05
CA CYS A 175 9.30 -5.79 -23.05
C CYS A 175 9.47 -4.96 -21.75
N LYS A 176 10.70 -4.56 -21.39
CA LYS A 176 11.01 -3.82 -20.14
C LYS A 176 10.51 -2.38 -20.16
N GLU A 177 10.45 -1.72 -21.31
CA GLU A 177 9.81 -0.40 -21.46
C GLU A 177 8.28 -0.52 -21.50
N PHE A 178 7.74 -1.49 -22.25
CA PHE A 178 6.29 -1.69 -22.38
C PHE A 178 5.61 -2.18 -21.09
N VAL A 179 6.25 -3.08 -20.33
CA VAL A 179 5.75 -3.56 -19.04
C VAL A 179 5.93 -2.51 -17.94
N HIS A 180 6.96 -1.66 -17.98
CA HIS A 180 7.17 -0.61 -16.97
C HIS A 180 6.17 0.55 -17.12
N GLU A 181 5.83 0.96 -18.35
CA GLU A 181 4.73 1.91 -18.58
C GLU A 181 3.38 1.30 -18.21
N SER A 182 3.08 0.11 -18.70
CA SER A 182 1.80 -0.57 -18.42
C SER A 182 1.60 -0.83 -16.92
N PHE A 183 2.63 -1.24 -16.19
CA PHE A 183 2.54 -1.50 -14.76
C PHE A 183 2.49 -0.22 -13.92
N SER A 184 3.14 0.86 -14.35
CA SER A 184 3.02 2.17 -13.66
C SER A 184 1.63 2.79 -13.84
N VAL A 185 1.02 2.62 -15.02
CA VAL A 185 -0.36 3.01 -15.33
C VAL A 185 -1.35 2.09 -14.59
N LEU A 186 -1.12 0.78 -14.57
CA LEU A 186 -1.94 -0.21 -13.87
C LEU A 186 -1.89 -0.04 -12.34
N MET A 187 -0.74 0.34 -11.78
CA MET A 187 -0.58 0.57 -10.33
C MET A 187 -1.05 1.97 -9.90
N ARG A 188 -0.93 2.99 -10.77
CA ARG A 188 -1.55 4.32 -10.56
C ARG A 188 -3.08 4.19 -10.61
N SER A 189 -3.59 3.47 -11.61
CA SER A 189 -4.99 3.08 -11.74
C SER A 189 -5.45 2.23 -10.56
N GLY A 190 -4.70 1.20 -10.15
CA GLY A 190 -5.06 0.32 -9.05
C GLY A 190 -5.13 1.01 -7.68
N ARG A 191 -4.27 2.00 -7.41
CA ARG A 191 -4.35 2.82 -6.19
C ARG A 191 -5.54 3.77 -6.23
N GLU A 192 -5.81 4.37 -7.38
CA GLU A 192 -6.98 5.24 -7.55
C GLU A 192 -8.26 4.41 -7.39
N VAL A 193 -8.34 3.24 -8.03
CA VAL A 193 -9.42 2.27 -7.88
C VAL A 193 -9.56 1.81 -6.43
N LEU A 194 -8.47 1.48 -5.72
CA LEU A 194 -8.54 1.08 -4.32
C LEU A 194 -9.00 2.22 -3.40
N CYS A 195 -8.52 3.44 -3.63
CA CYS A 195 -8.98 4.62 -2.90
C CYS A 195 -10.46 4.90 -3.17
N TRP A 196 -10.91 4.77 -4.43
CA TRP A 196 -12.31 4.87 -4.80
C TRP A 196 -13.15 3.75 -4.17
N LEU A 197 -12.65 2.52 -4.11
CA LEU A 197 -13.32 1.40 -3.45
C LEU A 197 -13.43 1.63 -1.94
N ILE A 198 -12.35 2.00 -1.26
CA ILE A 198 -12.37 2.31 0.17
C ILE A 198 -13.31 3.49 0.44
N TRP A 199 -13.31 4.49 -0.44
CA TRP A 199 -14.21 5.63 -0.35
C TRP A 199 -15.67 5.19 -0.52
N THR A 200 -16.00 4.40 -1.54
CA THR A 200 -17.36 3.88 -1.80
C THR A 200 -17.84 3.01 -0.65
N VAL A 201 -16.99 2.15 -0.09
CA VAL A 201 -17.35 1.34 1.08
C VAL A 201 -17.65 2.23 2.27
N LYS A 202 -16.82 3.25 2.54
CA LYS A 202 -17.01 4.14 3.69
C LYS A 202 -18.28 4.98 3.58
N TYR A 203 -18.50 5.63 2.44
CA TYR A 203 -19.60 6.59 2.28
C TYR A 203 -20.89 5.98 1.73
N GLY A 204 -20.79 4.91 0.94
CA GLY A 204 -21.94 4.22 0.37
C GLY A 204 -22.47 3.06 1.23
N VAL A 205 -21.65 2.48 2.10
CA VAL A 205 -22.08 1.32 2.92
C VAL A 205 -22.01 1.62 4.41
N VAL A 206 -20.83 2.00 4.93
CA VAL A 206 -20.63 2.12 6.39
C VAL A 206 -21.46 3.26 6.99
N LEU A 207 -21.41 4.46 6.41
CA LEU A 207 -22.17 5.61 6.94
C LEU A 207 -23.69 5.44 6.87
N PRO A 208 -24.29 5.02 5.73
CA PRO A 208 -25.73 4.74 5.66
C PRO A 208 -26.19 3.70 6.69
N LEU A 209 -25.39 2.63 6.87
CA LEU A 209 -25.72 1.55 7.80
C LEU A 209 -25.68 2.03 9.26
N MET A 210 -24.67 2.82 9.63
CA MET A 210 -24.62 3.46 10.95
C MET A 210 -25.82 4.38 11.18
N THR A 211 -26.21 5.17 10.18
CA THR A 211 -27.38 6.05 10.32
C THR A 211 -28.70 5.29 10.42
N MET A 212 -28.86 4.16 9.72
CA MET A 212 -30.03 3.30 9.87
C MET A 212 -30.16 2.78 11.29
N ILE A 213 -29.06 2.30 11.88
CA ILE A 213 -29.05 1.83 13.27
C ILE A 213 -29.46 2.97 14.22
N ILE A 214 -28.91 4.17 14.03
CA ILE A 214 -29.24 5.33 14.85
C ILE A 214 -30.71 5.71 14.72
N VAL A 215 -31.26 5.75 13.50
CA VAL A 215 -32.68 6.05 13.25
C VAL A 215 -33.57 5.01 13.92
N VAL A 216 -33.26 3.72 13.78
CA VAL A 216 -34.02 2.65 14.43
C VAL A 216 -34.01 2.81 15.95
N VAL A 217 -32.84 3.05 16.56
CA VAL A 217 -32.73 3.29 18.01
C VAL A 217 -33.52 4.54 18.43
N PHE A 218 -33.45 5.62 17.65
CA PHE A 218 -34.14 6.87 17.94
C PHE A 218 -35.67 6.73 17.83
N LEU A 219 -36.17 6.04 16.80
CA LEU A 219 -37.60 5.76 16.63
C LEU A 219 -38.16 4.98 17.83
N PHE A 220 -37.43 4.00 18.33
CA PHE A 220 -37.84 3.26 19.52
C PHE A 220 -37.77 4.09 20.79
N TRP A 221 -36.83 5.02 20.87
CA TRP A 221 -36.75 5.92 22.03
C TRP A 221 -37.89 6.93 22.05
N GLN A 222 -38.33 7.45 20.90
CA GLN A 222 -39.45 8.40 20.85
C GLN A 222 -40.82 7.76 21.03
N ALA A 223 -40.97 6.48 20.70
CA ALA A 223 -42.28 5.83 20.67
C ALA A 223 -42.76 5.31 22.04
N ASP A 224 -41.94 5.36 23.09
CA ASP A 224 -42.19 4.73 24.42
C ASP A 224 -42.66 3.25 24.34
N MET A 225 -42.45 2.61 23.18
CA MET A 225 -42.91 1.25 22.88
C MET A 225 -41.71 0.37 22.60
N THR A 226 -41.73 -0.83 23.16
CA THR A 226 -40.70 -1.84 22.89
C THR A 226 -41.00 -2.56 21.56
N PRO A 227 -39.97 -3.07 20.85
CA PRO A 227 -40.19 -3.81 19.59
C PRO A 227 -41.19 -4.97 19.71
N GLY A 228 -41.23 -5.62 20.88
CA GLY A 228 -42.18 -6.70 21.16
C GLY A 228 -43.64 -6.23 21.23
N GLN A 229 -43.92 -5.05 21.78
CA GLN A 229 -45.28 -4.51 21.87
C GLN A 229 -45.83 -4.12 20.50
N ILE A 230 -44.98 -3.53 19.65
CA ILE A 230 -45.35 -3.17 18.27
C ILE A 230 -45.69 -4.44 17.47
N MET A 231 -44.88 -5.49 17.60
CA MET A 231 -45.10 -6.75 16.89
C MET A 231 -46.41 -7.43 17.30
N VAL A 232 -46.71 -7.52 18.60
CA VAL A 232 -47.95 -8.15 19.08
C VAL A 232 -49.18 -7.39 18.59
N ARG A 233 -49.16 -6.06 18.70
CA ARG A 233 -50.27 -5.20 18.26
C ARG A 233 -50.57 -5.36 16.77
N GLU A 234 -49.54 -5.42 15.93
CA GLU A 234 -49.73 -5.56 14.49
C GLU A 234 -50.25 -6.95 14.10
N ILE A 235 -49.80 -8.00 14.82
CA ILE A 235 -50.32 -9.36 14.63
C ILE A 235 -51.79 -9.44 15.05
N GLU A 236 -52.18 -8.82 16.16
CA GLU A 236 -53.57 -8.76 16.61
C GLU A 236 -54.45 -8.01 15.60
N ASN A 237 -53.97 -6.87 15.08
CA ASN A 237 -54.67 -6.12 14.03
C ASN A 237 -54.80 -6.93 12.73
N ALA A 238 -53.75 -7.61 12.31
CA ALA A 238 -53.76 -8.43 11.09
C ALA A 238 -54.67 -9.67 11.22
N LYS A 239 -54.97 -10.10 12.46
CA LYS A 239 -55.90 -11.21 12.75
C LYS A 239 -57.30 -10.76 13.12
N ALA A 240 -57.56 -9.45 13.20
CA ALA A 240 -58.83 -8.92 13.64
C ALA A 240 -59.94 -9.26 12.63
N GLY A 241 -60.63 -10.39 12.85
CA GLY A 241 -61.75 -10.83 12.01
C GLY A 241 -61.49 -12.04 11.10
N THR A 242 -60.40 -12.80 11.28
CA THR A 242 -60.06 -14.00 10.47
C THR A 242 -60.06 -15.31 11.27
N GLY A 243 -60.11 -16.46 10.56
CA GLY A 243 -60.02 -17.79 11.16
C GLY A 243 -58.61 -18.17 11.63
N ALA A 244 -58.48 -19.32 12.29
CA ALA A 244 -57.19 -19.81 12.79
C ALA A 244 -56.19 -20.05 11.63
N GLY A 245 -55.13 -19.23 11.56
CA GLY A 245 -54.08 -19.35 10.53
C GLY A 245 -54.21 -18.36 9.35
N GLU A 246 -55.22 -17.50 9.38
CA GLU A 246 -55.53 -16.52 8.34
C GLU A 246 -55.18 -15.09 8.77
N PHE A 247 -54.71 -14.27 7.82
CA PHE A 247 -54.27 -12.88 8.05
C PHE A 247 -54.87 -11.93 7.01
N LEU A 248 -55.25 -10.73 7.44
CA LEU A 248 -55.77 -9.67 6.59
C LEU A 248 -54.64 -8.89 5.94
N VAL A 249 -54.77 -8.68 4.63
CA VAL A 249 -53.76 -8.00 3.83
C VAL A 249 -54.42 -7.02 2.87
N HIS A 250 -53.91 -5.79 2.83
CA HIS A 250 -54.31 -4.77 1.87
C HIS A 250 -53.43 -4.88 0.60
N LYS A 251 -54.04 -5.23 -0.53
CA LYS A 251 -53.40 -5.11 -1.85
C LYS A 251 -54.12 -4.04 -2.66
N CYS A 252 -53.49 -2.88 -2.81
CA CYS A 252 -53.99 -1.84 -3.71
C CYS A 252 -53.51 -2.15 -5.14
N PRO A 253 -54.39 -2.18 -6.15
CA PRO A 253 -53.95 -2.30 -7.53
C PRO A 253 -53.08 -1.08 -7.92
N PRO A 254 -52.03 -1.26 -8.76
CA PRO A 254 -51.25 -0.14 -9.26
C PRO A 254 -52.16 0.80 -10.07
N PRO A 255 -51.89 2.12 -10.06
CA PRO A 255 -52.71 3.07 -10.82
C PRO A 255 -52.69 2.69 -12.30
N GLN A 256 -53.87 2.36 -12.84
CA GLN A 256 -54.06 2.00 -14.24
C GLN A 256 -53.98 3.29 -15.07
N THR A 257 -52.85 3.55 -15.72
CA THR A 257 -52.77 4.62 -16.73
C THR A 257 -53.54 4.16 -17.96
N HIS A 258 -54.83 4.51 -18.05
CA HIS A 258 -55.57 4.40 -19.30
C HIS A 258 -55.27 5.62 -20.19
N PRO A 259 -54.82 5.43 -21.44
CA PRO A 259 -54.54 6.54 -22.33
C PRO A 259 -55.86 7.15 -22.80
N GLY A 260 -56.13 8.40 -22.41
CA GLY A 260 -57.22 9.21 -23.01
C GLY A 260 -58.27 9.81 -22.07
N ARG A 261 -57.97 10.12 -20.80
CA ARG A 261 -58.85 10.97 -19.97
C ARG A 261 -58.03 12.04 -19.24
N PRO A 262 -58.53 13.30 -19.11
CA PRO A 262 -57.74 14.41 -18.59
C PRO A 262 -57.29 14.15 -17.15
N GLU A 263 -56.05 14.55 -16.85
CA GLU A 263 -55.39 14.44 -15.55
C GLU A 263 -56.32 14.90 -14.41
N LEU A 264 -56.82 13.94 -13.63
CA LEU A 264 -57.34 14.23 -12.31
C LEU A 264 -56.15 14.50 -11.39
N PRO A 265 -56.15 15.59 -10.60
CA PRO A 265 -55.00 15.95 -9.78
C PRO A 265 -54.69 14.86 -8.75
N VAL A 266 -53.40 14.59 -8.57
CA VAL A 266 -52.77 13.58 -7.70
C VAL A 266 -53.18 13.71 -6.21
N ALA A 267 -53.98 14.72 -5.85
CA ALA A 267 -54.54 14.92 -4.52
C ALA A 267 -55.65 13.91 -4.15
N ASP A 268 -56.36 13.30 -5.12
CA ASP A 268 -57.48 12.40 -4.83
C ASP A 268 -57.09 10.91 -4.63
N LEU A 269 -55.83 10.53 -4.84
CA LEU A 269 -55.37 9.16 -4.54
C LEU A 269 -55.27 8.87 -3.02
N LYS A 270 -55.39 9.90 -2.18
CA LYS A 270 -55.36 9.76 -0.72
C LYS A 270 -56.71 9.33 -0.11
N ASN A 271 -57.77 9.30 -0.91
CA ASN A 271 -59.12 8.87 -0.55
C ASN A 271 -59.54 7.58 -1.29
N SER A 272 -58.62 6.66 -1.56
CA SER A 272 -59.00 5.29 -1.94
C SER A 272 -59.40 4.51 -0.68
N GLU A 273 -60.58 4.83 -0.15
CA GLU A 273 -61.37 3.96 0.73
C GLU A 273 -61.77 2.71 -0.07
N GLY A 274 -60.84 1.79 -0.29
CA GLY A 274 -61.14 0.57 -1.03
C GLY A 274 -59.96 -0.16 -1.62
N CYS A 275 -58.85 -0.34 -0.90
CA CYS A 275 -57.96 -1.45 -1.25
C CYS A 275 -58.62 -2.75 -0.79
N PRO A 276 -58.92 -3.69 -1.69
CA PRO A 276 -59.63 -4.92 -1.32
C PRO A 276 -58.81 -5.65 -0.25
N VAL A 277 -59.44 -5.85 0.91
CA VAL A 277 -58.88 -6.64 2.00
C VAL A 277 -59.03 -8.10 1.59
N MET A 278 -57.91 -8.77 1.37
CA MET A 278 -57.91 -10.19 1.05
C MET A 278 -57.36 -10.98 2.24
N VAL A 279 -58.03 -12.08 2.55
CA VAL A 279 -57.56 -13.05 3.55
C VAL A 279 -56.47 -13.88 2.88
N THR A 280 -55.31 -13.94 3.48
CA THR A 280 -54.18 -14.77 3.03
C THR A 280 -53.73 -15.68 4.17
N ASP A 281 -52.99 -16.73 3.83
CA ASP A 281 -52.38 -17.61 4.82
C ASP A 281 -51.14 -16.93 5.45
N ALA A 282 -50.59 -17.57 6.49
CA ALA A 282 -49.40 -17.07 7.17
C ALA A 282 -48.20 -16.85 6.21
N ALA A 283 -48.07 -17.69 5.19
CA ALA A 283 -46.98 -17.62 4.23
C ALA A 283 -47.13 -16.41 3.28
N GLY A 284 -48.34 -16.17 2.77
CA GLY A 284 -48.64 -15.01 1.92
C GLY A 284 -48.54 -13.68 2.66
N TYR A 285 -48.92 -13.64 3.93
CA TYR A 285 -48.68 -12.46 4.79
C TYR A 285 -47.18 -12.20 4.97
N ALA A 286 -46.39 -13.23 5.29
CA ALA A 286 -44.96 -13.10 5.49
C ALA A 286 -44.22 -12.64 4.21
N ASP A 287 -44.61 -13.15 3.04
CA ASP A 287 -44.04 -12.74 1.76
C ASP A 287 -44.34 -11.27 1.43
N GLN A 288 -45.58 -10.81 1.70
CA GLN A 288 -45.94 -9.41 1.52
C GLN A 288 -45.16 -8.48 2.46
N VAL A 289 -45.04 -8.83 3.74
CA VAL A 289 -44.26 -8.05 4.70
C VAL A 289 -42.78 -8.00 4.28
N ASN A 290 -42.21 -9.13 3.88
CA ASN A 290 -40.81 -9.20 3.46
C ASN A 290 -40.53 -8.35 2.21
N THR A 291 -41.41 -8.41 1.22
CA THR A 291 -41.28 -7.60 -0.01
C THR A 291 -41.45 -6.12 0.30
N SER A 292 -42.46 -5.74 1.07
CA SER A 292 -42.65 -4.34 1.47
C SER A 292 -41.47 -3.81 2.27
N LEU A 293 -41.02 -4.54 3.29
CA LEU A 293 -39.89 -4.14 4.12
C LEU A 293 -38.60 -4.01 3.32
N ARG A 294 -38.33 -4.94 2.40
CA ARG A 294 -37.17 -4.89 1.51
C ARG A 294 -37.21 -3.64 0.64
N ASP A 295 -38.36 -3.32 0.05
CA ASP A 295 -38.50 -2.16 -0.83
C ASP A 295 -38.32 -0.84 -0.06
N TRP A 296 -38.92 -0.73 1.13
CA TRP A 296 -38.72 0.41 2.03
C TRP A 296 -37.25 0.56 2.45
N LEU A 297 -36.62 -0.53 2.90
CA LEU A 297 -35.21 -0.50 3.31
C LEU A 297 -34.29 -0.17 2.14
N ALA A 298 -34.54 -0.70 0.95
CA ALA A 298 -33.75 -0.41 -0.24
C ALA A 298 -33.86 1.07 -0.64
N ASN A 299 -35.07 1.63 -0.64
CA ASN A 299 -35.31 3.04 -0.97
C ASN A 299 -34.64 3.99 0.04
N VAL A 300 -34.81 3.72 1.33
CA VAL A 300 -34.19 4.56 2.37
C VAL A 300 -32.65 4.41 2.32
N TRP A 301 -32.13 3.21 2.08
CA TRP A 301 -30.70 3.00 1.89
C TRP A 301 -30.15 3.77 0.70
N LEU A 302 -30.85 3.76 -0.45
CA LEU A 302 -30.46 4.52 -1.64
C LEU A 302 -30.38 6.02 -1.36
N ILE A 303 -31.38 6.58 -0.67
CA ILE A 303 -31.41 8.00 -0.31
C ILE A 303 -30.22 8.35 0.59
N LEU A 304 -29.98 7.55 1.63
CA LEU A 304 -28.84 7.76 2.55
C LEU A 304 -27.49 7.62 1.83
N ALA A 305 -27.34 6.61 0.97
CA ALA A 305 -26.15 6.41 0.17
C ALA A 305 -25.88 7.61 -0.74
N LEU A 306 -26.91 8.14 -1.43
CA LEU A 306 -26.79 9.35 -2.24
C LEU A 306 -26.42 10.58 -1.39
N MET A 307 -27.09 10.77 -0.26
CA MET A 307 -26.85 11.89 0.65
C MET A 307 -25.40 11.92 1.16
N PHE A 308 -24.78 10.78 1.44
CA PHE A 308 -23.39 10.72 1.93
C PHE A 308 -22.34 10.69 0.81
N THR A 309 -22.66 10.13 -0.35
CA THR A 309 -21.73 10.06 -1.48
C THR A 309 -21.58 11.40 -2.20
N VAL A 310 -22.67 12.14 -2.44
CA VAL A 310 -22.64 13.41 -3.18
C VAL A 310 -21.69 14.46 -2.56
N PRO A 311 -21.74 14.76 -1.25
CA PRO A 311 -20.79 15.69 -0.63
C PRO A 311 -19.36 15.15 -0.61
N GLY A 312 -19.19 13.83 -0.49
CA GLY A 312 -17.88 13.21 -0.51
C GLY A 312 -17.20 13.26 -1.88
N VAL A 313 -17.97 13.14 -2.98
CA VAL A 313 -17.49 13.35 -4.35
C VAL A 313 -17.12 14.81 -4.54
N PHE A 314 -17.98 15.73 -4.11
CA PHE A 314 -17.73 17.18 -4.21
C PHE A 314 -16.44 17.60 -3.47
N ARG A 315 -16.22 17.09 -2.26
CA ARG A 315 -14.99 17.35 -1.49
C ARG A 315 -13.75 16.73 -2.14
N SER A 316 -13.89 15.55 -2.74
CA SER A 316 -12.79 14.88 -3.46
C SER A 316 -12.43 15.62 -4.75
N PHE A 317 -13.43 16.16 -5.45
CA PHE A 317 -13.29 17.00 -6.63
C PHE A 317 -12.58 18.33 -6.30
N ILE A 318 -12.98 19.02 -5.22
CA ILE A 318 -12.29 20.25 -4.76
C ILE A 318 -10.82 19.97 -4.43
N ARG A 319 -10.54 18.88 -3.70
CA ARG A 319 -9.16 18.46 -3.36
C ARG A 319 -8.30 18.04 -4.55
N TRP A 320 -8.94 17.71 -5.66
CA TRP A 320 -8.27 17.42 -6.92
C TRP A 320 -7.97 18.72 -7.67
N ARG A 321 -8.93 19.66 -7.69
CA ARG A 321 -8.76 21.00 -8.28
C ARG A 321 -7.69 21.86 -7.60
N GLU A 322 -7.44 21.69 -6.31
CA GLU A 322 -6.37 22.43 -5.60
C GLU A 322 -4.95 21.85 -5.83
N ARG A 323 -4.83 20.69 -6.48
CA ARG A 323 -3.56 20.01 -6.76
C ARG A 323 -3.05 20.20 -8.19
N PHE A 324 -3.82 20.88 -9.04
CA PHE A 324 -3.51 21.26 -10.42
C PHE A 324 -3.74 22.76 -10.59
#